data_AF-A0A5J5F532-F1
#
_entry.id   AF-A0A5J5F532-F1
#
_cell.length_a   1.000
_cell.length_b   1.000
_cell.length_c   1.000
_cell.angle_alpha   90.00
_cell.angle_beta   90.00
_cell.angle_gamma   90.00
#
_symmetry.space_group_name_H-M   'P 1'
#
loop_
_entity.id
_entity.type
_entity.pdbx_description
1 polymer ?
#
loop_
_entity_poly.entity_id
_entity_poly.type
_entity_poly.pdbx_seq_one_letter_code
_entity_poly.pdbx_strand_id
1 'polypeptide(L)'
;MSTANDSSIPPALLQRLIQEFVADKKTKLTQPALNALGEYFSTFIREAIWRAAQVRKGDVEDPEDPDSVGSKVLGSGAVFLEVEDLEKIAPQLLMDF
;
A
#
# COMPACT_ATOMS: atom_id res chain seq x y z
N MET A 1 24.68 -7.69 -13.11
CA MET A 1 23.21 -7.61 -13.15
C MET A 1 22.68 -7.67 -11.72
N SER A 2 22.27 -6.52 -11.16
CA SER A 2 21.54 -6.49 -9.88
C SER A 2 20.06 -6.39 -10.22
N THR A 3 19.35 -7.51 -10.16
CA THR A 3 17.91 -7.58 -10.48
C THR A 3 17.10 -7.14 -9.26
N ALA A 4 16.56 -5.93 -9.30
CA ALA A 4 15.28 -5.44 -8.78
C ALA A 4 14.47 -6.26 -7.72
N ASN A 5 15.09 -6.90 -6.73
CA ASN A 5 14.40 -7.60 -5.63
C ASN A 5 14.40 -6.81 -4.30
N ASP A 6 14.88 -5.56 -4.30
CA ASP A 6 14.98 -4.73 -3.09
C ASP A 6 13.63 -4.17 -2.57
N SER A 7 12.49 -4.52 -3.20
CA SER A 7 11.15 -4.06 -2.81
C SER A 7 10.31 -5.12 -2.10
N SER A 8 10.89 -6.30 -1.80
CA SER A 8 10.21 -7.34 -1.00
C SER A 8 10.37 -7.06 0.48
N ILE A 9 9.27 -7.16 1.24
CA ILE A 9 9.29 -6.96 2.69
C ILE A 9 10.15 -8.06 3.34
N PRO A 10 11.15 -7.73 4.17
CA PRO A 10 12.00 -8.73 4.80
C PRO A 10 11.17 -9.77 5.60
N PRO A 11 11.33 -11.08 5.35
CA PRO A 11 10.55 -12.11 6.03
C PRO A 11 10.67 -12.06 7.56
N ALA A 12 11.86 -11.72 8.07
CA ALA A 12 12.10 -11.55 9.51
C ALA A 12 11.27 -10.41 10.12
N LEU A 13 11.04 -9.32 9.36
CA LEU A 13 10.20 -8.20 9.80
C LEU A 13 8.73 -8.62 9.87
N LEU A 14 8.23 -9.30 8.84
CA LEU A 14 6.86 -9.84 8.81
C LEU A 14 6.62 -10.79 9.98
N GLN A 15 7.55 -11.71 10.22
CA GLN A 15 7.47 -12.62 11.35
C GLN A 15 7.42 -11.86 12.68
N ARG A 16 8.24 -10.81 12.84
CA ARG A 16 8.25 -10.00 14.06
C ARG A 16 6.95 -9.23 14.27
N LEU A 17 6.41 -8.61 13.20
CA LEU A 17 5.13 -7.91 13.23
C LEU A 17 4.01 -8.84 13.69
N ILE A 18 3.89 -10.02 13.08
CA ILE A 18 2.85 -10.98 13.46
C ILE A 18 3.03 -11.44 14.91
N GLN A 19 4.24 -11.80 15.33
CA GLN A 19 4.49 -12.22 16.72
C GLN A 19 4.12 -11.16 17.75
N GLU A 20 4.19 -9.87 17.40
CA GLU A 20 3.79 -8.78 18.29
C GLU A 20 2.27 -8.76 18.51
N PHE A 21 1.48 -8.95 17.46
CA PHE A 21 0.01 -8.88 17.51
C PHE A 21 -0.69 -10.21 17.88
N VAL A 22 0.03 -11.33 17.88
CA VAL A 22 -0.54 -12.61 18.30
C VAL A 22 -0.62 -12.69 19.84
N ALA A 23 -1.76 -13.18 20.34
CA ALA A 23 -2.04 -13.34 21.77
C ALA A 23 -1.11 -14.38 22.45
N ASP A 24 -0.94 -15.55 21.83
CA ASP A 24 0.00 -16.56 22.32
C ASP A 24 1.38 -16.39 21.67
N LYS A 25 2.38 -16.01 22.49
CA LYS A 25 3.77 -15.82 22.05
C LYS A 25 4.48 -17.11 21.66
N LYS A 26 3.89 -18.28 21.93
CA LYS A 26 4.41 -19.58 21.46
C LYS A 26 3.96 -19.92 20.04
N THR A 27 3.06 -19.13 19.45
CA THR A 27 2.57 -19.34 18.09
C THR A 27 3.73 -19.25 17.10
N LYS A 28 3.85 -20.27 16.25
CA LYS A 28 4.87 -20.38 15.21
C LYS A 28 4.22 -20.31 13.84
N LEU A 29 4.90 -19.65 12.91
CA LEU A 29 4.49 -19.58 11.52
C LEU A 29 5.38 -20.51 10.69
N THR A 30 4.79 -21.27 9.77
CA THR A 30 5.55 -22.09 8.84
C THR A 30 6.13 -21.20 7.73
N GLN A 31 7.21 -21.66 7.06
CA GLN A 31 7.80 -20.89 5.97
C GLN A 31 6.82 -20.59 4.82
N PRO A 32 5.98 -21.55 4.36
CA PRO A 32 4.99 -21.25 3.32
C PRO A 32 3.96 -20.21 3.76
N ALA A 33 3.53 -20.22 5.02
CA ALA A 33 2.62 -19.22 5.56
C ALA A 33 3.27 -17.84 5.65
N LEU A 34 4.56 -17.77 6.00
CA LEU A 34 5.32 -16.51 5.99
C LEU A 34 5.45 -15.95 4.57
N ASN A 35 5.69 -16.81 3.57
CA ASN A 35 5.74 -16.39 2.17
C ASN A 35 4.37 -15.87 1.68
N ALA A 36 3.29 -16.58 2.00
CA ALA A 36 1.93 -16.15 1.64
C ALA A 36 1.58 -14.79 2.27
N LEU A 37 2.00 -14.56 3.52
CA LEU A 37 1.84 -13.29 4.20
C LEU A 37 2.62 -12.16 3.50
N GLY A 38 3.83 -12.46 3.02
CA GLY A 38 4.62 -11.49 2.24
C GLY A 38 3.91 -11.05 0.96
N GLU A 39 3.31 -11.99 0.23
CA GLU A 39 2.50 -11.68 -0.96
C GLU A 39 1.22 -10.92 -0.61
N TYR A 40 0.57 -11.28 0.50
CA TYR A 40 -0.60 -10.58 1.02
C TYR A 40 -0.31 -9.08 1.28
N PHE A 41 0.73 -8.78 2.06
CA PHE A 41 1.10 -7.38 2.34
C PHE A 41 1.59 -6.65 1.09
N SER A 42 2.31 -7.34 0.20
CA SER A 42 2.74 -6.75 -1.08
C SER A 42 1.55 -6.35 -1.94
N THR A 43 0.52 -7.20 -2.00
CA THR A 43 -0.73 -6.92 -2.70
C THR A 43 -1.48 -5.76 -2.05
N PHE A 44 -1.65 -5.79 -0.73
CA PHE A 44 -2.31 -4.73 0.04
C PHE A 44 -1.68 -3.35 -0.19
N ILE A 45 -0.35 -3.24 -0.11
CA ILE A 45 0.36 -1.96 -0.30
C ILE A 45 0.23 -1.48 -1.74
N ARG A 46 0.34 -2.39 -2.72
CA ARG A 46 0.18 -2.04 -4.15
C ARG A 46 -1.23 -1.55 -4.46
N GLU A 47 -2.25 -2.22 -3.93
CA GLU A 47 -3.65 -1.80 -4.06
C GLU A 47 -3.89 -0.43 -3.42
N ALA A 48 -3.35 -0.19 -2.23
CA ALA A 48 -3.48 1.10 -1.56
C ALA A 48 -2.90 2.25 -2.41
N ILE A 49 -1.69 2.08 -2.96
CA ILE A 49 -1.03 3.06 -3.82
C ILE A 49 -1.82 3.26 -5.12
N TRP A 50 -2.25 2.17 -5.76
CA TRP A 50 -2.96 2.25 -7.03
C TRP A 50 -4.33 2.92 -6.89
N ARG A 51 -5.10 2.57 -5.86
CA ARG A 51 -6.43 3.17 -5.62
C ARG A 51 -6.33 4.64 -5.25
N ALA A 52 -5.36 5.03 -4.40
CA ALA A 52 -5.12 6.44 -4.08
C ALA A 52 -4.75 7.24 -5.34
N ALA A 53 -3.88 6.69 -6.21
CA ALA A 53 -3.53 7.34 -7.47
C ALA A 53 -4.73 7.49 -8.42
N GLN A 54 -5.65 6.53 -8.42
CA GLN A 54 -6.84 6.56 -9.25
C GLN A 54 -7.88 7.58 -8.74
N VAL A 55 -8.06 7.70 -7.43
CA VAL A 55 -8.91 8.75 -6.83
C VAL A 55 -8.40 10.13 -7.21
N ARG A 56 -7.10 10.38 -7.01
CA ARG A 56 -6.50 11.67 -7.38
C ARG A 56 -6.64 11.96 -8.87
N LYS A 57 -6.47 10.95 -9.73
CA LYS A 57 -6.68 11.11 -11.17
C LYS A 57 -8.13 11.52 -11.49
N GLY A 58 -9.11 10.91 -10.82
CA GLY A 58 -10.53 11.27 -10.96
C GLY A 58 -10.83 12.70 -10.51
N ASP A 59 -10.26 13.13 -9.38
CA ASP A 59 -10.45 14.49 -8.85
C ASP A 59 -9.86 15.57 -9.78
N VAL A 60 -8.79 15.26 -10.53
CA VAL A 60 -8.18 16.17 -11.52
C VAL A 60 -9.04 16.30 -12.80
N GLU A 61 -9.88 15.32 -13.08
CA GLU A 61 -10.78 15.33 -14.25
C GLU A 61 -12.10 16.09 -13.97
N ASP A 62 -12.34 16.55 -12.73
CA ASP A 62 -13.52 17.34 -12.33
C ASP A 62 -13.18 18.85 -12.25
N PRO A 63 -13.57 19.67 -13.25
CA PRO A 63 -13.07 21.04 -13.40
C PRO A 63 -13.70 22.08 -12.46
N GLU A 64 -14.65 21.71 -11.61
CA GLU A 64 -15.41 22.62 -10.74
C GLU A 64 -14.85 22.74 -9.32
N ASP A 65 -13.82 21.96 -8.95
CA ASP A 65 -13.27 21.95 -7.60
C ASP A 65 -12.13 22.97 -7.43
N PRO A 66 -12.32 24.06 -6.65
CA PRO A 66 -11.30 25.10 -6.45
C PRO A 66 -10.09 24.61 -5.63
N ASP A 67 -10.19 23.46 -4.96
CA ASP A 67 -9.10 22.80 -4.24
C ASP A 67 -8.30 21.81 -5.12
N SER A 68 -8.62 21.67 -6.42
CA SER A 68 -7.84 20.89 -7.41
C SER A 68 -6.41 21.40 -7.67
N VAL A 69 -5.95 22.37 -6.86
CA VAL A 69 -4.59 22.87 -6.80
C VAL A 69 -3.65 21.74 -6.37
N GLY A 70 -3.14 20.98 -7.33
CA GLY A 70 -1.92 20.23 -7.08
C GLY A 70 -1.73 18.89 -7.77
N SER A 71 -2.22 18.68 -8.99
CA SER A 71 -1.55 17.66 -9.83
C SER A 71 -0.14 18.15 -10.18
N LYS A 72 0.77 18.09 -9.21
CA LYS A 72 2.20 18.27 -9.43
C LYS A 72 2.69 16.96 -10.02
N VAL A 73 2.46 16.82 -11.33
CA VAL A 73 3.12 15.79 -12.12
C VAL A 73 4.61 16.03 -11.93
N LEU A 74 5.26 15.20 -11.12
CA LEU A 74 6.71 15.20 -11.01
C LEU A 74 7.23 14.89 -12.41
N GLY A 75 8.32 15.54 -12.81
CA GLY A 75 8.86 15.55 -14.19
C GLY A 75 9.20 14.19 -14.82
N SER A 76 8.83 13.08 -14.19
CA SER A 76 8.93 11.71 -14.66
C SER A 76 7.58 11.01 -14.92
N GLY A 77 6.44 11.72 -14.90
CA GLY A 77 5.11 11.12 -15.04
C GLY A 77 4.60 10.43 -13.77
N ALA A 78 5.25 10.68 -12.64
CA ALA A 78 4.82 10.19 -11.34
C ALA A 78 3.80 11.16 -10.73
N VAL A 79 2.70 10.61 -10.23
CA VAL A 79 1.66 11.33 -9.48
C VAL A 79 2.12 11.43 -8.03
N PHE A 80 2.13 12.65 -7.48
CA PHE A 80 2.34 12.86 -6.05
C PHE A 80 1.04 12.53 -5.31
N LEU A 81 1.08 11.58 -4.37
CA LEU A 81 -0.08 11.19 -3.57
C LEU A 81 -0.09 11.93 -2.25
N GLU A 82 -1.23 12.49 -1.88
CA GLU A 82 -1.47 13.14 -0.60
C GLU A 82 -2.17 12.19 0.37
N VAL A 83 -2.25 12.59 1.64
CA VAL A 83 -2.84 11.74 2.70
C VAL A 83 -4.34 11.58 2.48
N GLU A 84 -4.98 12.65 2.01
CA GLU A 84 -6.41 12.74 1.72
C GLU A 84 -6.82 11.73 0.63
N ASP A 85 -5.96 11.49 -0.37
CA ASP A 85 -6.20 10.48 -1.41
C ASP A 85 -6.30 9.06 -0.81
N LEU A 86 -5.48 8.77 0.20
CA LEU A 86 -5.49 7.50 0.92
C LEU A 86 -6.68 7.40 1.88
N GLU A 87 -7.02 8.48 2.59
CA GLU A 87 -8.14 8.54 3.52
C GLU A 87 -9.48 8.30 2.83
N LYS A 88 -9.66 8.83 1.61
CA LYS A 88 -10.86 8.59 0.79
C LYS A 88 -11.08 7.10 0.48
N ILE A 89 -10.01 6.34 0.26
CA ILE A 89 -10.10 4.90 -0.10
C ILE A 89 -9.96 3.96 1.09
N ALA A 90 -9.50 4.44 2.24
CA ALA A 90 -9.22 3.63 3.42
C ALA A 90 -10.41 2.75 3.87
N PRO A 91 -11.67 3.23 3.91
CA PRO A 91 -12.80 2.39 4.34
C PRO A 91 -13.01 1.18 3.42
N GLN A 92 -12.98 1.38 2.10
CA GLN A 92 -13.17 0.28 1.15
C GLN A 92 -11.96 -0.66 1.13
N LEU A 93 -10.75 -0.10 1.20
CA LEU A 93 -9.52 -0.89 1.25
C LEU A 93 -9.50 -1.84 2.46
N LEU A 94 -9.98 -1.38 3.63
CA LEU A 94 -10.07 -2.20 4.84
C LEU A 94 -11.20 -3.24 4.80
N MET A 95 -12.19 -3.10 3.91
CA MET A 95 -13.28 -4.07 3.75
C MET A 95 -12.92 -5.20 2.77
N ASP A 96 -12.00 -4.93 1.84
CA ASP A 96 -11.55 -5.91 0.85
C ASP A 96 -10.50 -6.90 1.41
N PHE A 97 -9.92 -6.60 2.58
CA PHE A 97 -8.82 -7.31 3.23
C PHE A 97 -9.18 -7.70 4.66
#